data_AF-A0AAW1TZ88-F1
#
_entry.id   AF-A0AAW1TZ88-F1
#
_cell.length_a   1.000
_cell.length_b   1.000
_cell.length_c   1.000
_cell.angle_alpha   90.00
_cell.angle_beta   90.00
_cell.angle_gamma   90.00
#
_symmetry.space_group_name_H-M   'P 1'
#
loop_
_entity.id
_entity.type
_entity.pdbx_description
1 polymer ?
#
loop_
_entity_poly.entity_id
_entity_poly.type
_entity_poly.pdbx_seq_one_letter_code
_entity_poly.pdbx_strand_id
1 'polypeptide(L)'
;MYSILSLRVHYSKCCKEDSSTRSSMVKSKQAQMSVHKDASKRLIKFVLANCRNDEVIEEILFDDLCIDYGNKLCRTYRTNEQHNGMIRTRLREMGKFLIEIKKQNKNIFQLKDVLLPEHYDTIINAINAVAGYDEYTGVYNAPSTAYNLGLHVKQITQQLQTLYIREANVEKRSVLADLICLMN
;
A
#
# COMPACT_ATOMS: atom_id res chain seq x y z
N MET A 1 -9.54 26.28 1.44
CA MET A 1 -8.34 25.47 1.14
C MET A 1 -7.80 25.89 -0.22
N TYR A 2 -6.48 26.08 -0.37
CA TYR A 2 -5.87 26.33 -1.69
C TYR A 2 -5.89 25.05 -2.54
N SER A 3 -5.82 25.14 -3.87
CA SER A 3 -5.71 23.95 -4.73
C SER A 3 -4.25 23.48 -4.86
N ILE A 4 -4.01 22.21 -5.22
CA ILE A 4 -2.65 21.69 -5.51
C ILE A 4 -1.94 22.57 -6.56
N LEU A 5 -2.68 23.03 -7.58
CA LEU A 5 -2.15 23.91 -8.62
C LEU A 5 -1.72 25.27 -8.05
N SER A 6 -2.53 25.85 -7.16
CA SER A 6 -2.21 27.12 -6.49
C SER A 6 -0.95 27.01 -5.63
N LEU A 7 -0.79 25.92 -4.88
CA LEU A 7 0.42 25.67 -4.09
C LEU A 7 1.64 25.41 -4.97
N ARG A 8 1.47 24.71 -6.09
CA ARG A 8 2.55 24.47 -7.06
C ARG A 8 3.09 25.77 -7.64
N VAL A 9 2.20 26.67 -8.04
CA VAL A 9 2.58 28.01 -8.53
C VAL A 9 3.25 28.83 -7.41
N HIS A 10 2.74 28.75 -6.18
CA HIS A 10 3.36 29.41 -5.03
C HIS A 10 4.77 28.88 -4.75
N TYR A 11 4.95 27.56 -4.62
CA TYR A 11 6.26 26.93 -4.41
C TYR A 11 7.24 27.28 -5.51
N SER A 12 6.79 27.29 -6.78
CA SER A 12 7.61 27.71 -7.92
C SER A 12 8.12 29.14 -7.76
N LYS A 13 7.23 30.08 -7.42
CA LYS A 13 7.57 31.49 -7.20
C LYS A 13 8.47 31.70 -5.98
N CYS A 14 8.24 30.97 -4.88
CA CYS A 14 9.02 31.09 -3.65
C CYS A 14 10.41 30.44 -3.74
N CYS A 15 10.53 29.30 -4.42
CA CYS A 15 11.78 28.55 -4.53
C CYS A 15 12.56 28.81 -5.84
N LYS A 16 12.05 29.66 -6.74
CA LYS A 16 12.59 29.86 -8.11
C LYS A 16 12.76 28.56 -8.91
N GLU A 17 11.91 27.56 -8.63
CA GLU A 17 11.85 26.29 -9.36
C GLU A 17 10.70 26.33 -10.36
N ASP A 18 10.79 25.65 -11.50
CA ASP A 18 9.63 25.56 -12.41
C ASP A 18 8.48 24.79 -11.74
N SER A 19 7.26 25.30 -11.91
CA SER A 19 6.03 24.68 -11.39
C SER A 19 5.78 23.28 -11.95
N SER A 20 6.32 22.96 -13.12
CA SER A 20 6.28 21.64 -13.75
C SER A 20 7.35 20.67 -13.22
N THR A 21 8.34 21.14 -12.45
CA THR A 21 9.38 20.26 -11.91
C THR A 21 8.80 19.21 -10.95
N ARG A 22 9.36 17.99 -10.99
CA ARG A 22 8.98 16.93 -10.03
C ARG A 22 9.11 17.37 -8.58
N SER A 23 10.14 18.16 -8.25
CA SER A 23 10.36 18.73 -6.92
C SER A 23 9.17 19.58 -6.45
N SER A 24 8.72 20.54 -7.27
CA SER A 24 7.61 21.43 -6.90
C SER A 24 6.29 20.67 -6.79
N MET A 25 6.06 19.66 -7.64
CA MET A 25 4.90 18.76 -7.55
C MET A 25 4.86 17.98 -6.23
N VAL A 26 5.98 17.36 -5.85
CA VAL A 26 6.08 16.54 -4.63
C VAL A 26 5.93 17.41 -3.38
N LYS A 27 6.56 18.59 -3.31
CA LYS A 27 6.44 19.52 -2.18
C LYS A 27 5.00 20.01 -1.99
N SER A 28 4.34 20.36 -3.10
CA SER A 28 2.92 20.80 -3.08
C SER A 28 1.99 19.69 -2.62
N LYS A 29 2.21 18.46 -3.11
CA LYS A 29 1.46 17.29 -2.66
C LYS A 29 1.68 17.07 -1.16
N GLN A 30 2.93 17.05 -0.70
CA GLN A 30 3.25 16.86 0.72
C GLN A 30 2.54 17.87 1.63
N ALA A 31 2.40 19.12 1.20
CA ALA A 31 1.73 20.16 1.97
C ALA A 31 0.20 20.02 2.06
N GLN A 32 -0.44 19.36 1.08
CA GLN A 32 -1.90 19.15 1.06
C GLN A 32 -2.36 17.75 1.42
N MET A 33 -1.45 16.77 1.38
CA MET A 33 -1.80 15.37 1.53
C MET A 33 -2.41 15.15 2.91
N SER A 34 -3.69 14.85 2.93
CA SER A 34 -4.36 14.31 4.12
C SER A 34 -4.00 12.84 4.19
N VAL A 35 -3.22 12.47 5.20
CA VAL A 35 -2.73 11.10 5.42
C VAL A 35 -3.23 10.65 6.78
N HIS A 36 -3.41 9.34 6.95
CA HIS A 36 -3.60 8.75 8.26
C HIS A 36 -2.61 9.30 9.30
N LYS A 37 -3.12 9.61 10.49
CA LYS A 37 -2.38 10.28 11.59
C LYS A 37 -1.09 9.56 12.00
N ASP A 38 -1.06 8.23 11.84
CA ASP A 38 0.08 7.40 12.26
C ASP A 38 1.18 7.32 11.19
N ALA A 39 1.01 7.95 10.02
CA ALA A 39 2.03 7.95 8.98
C ALA A 39 3.28 8.73 9.41
N SER A 40 4.44 8.08 9.39
CA SER A 40 5.70 8.73 9.77
C SER A 40 6.12 9.79 8.76
N LYS A 41 6.87 10.80 9.22
CA LYS A 41 7.45 11.84 8.35
C LYS A 41 8.24 11.27 7.17
N ARG A 42 8.94 10.14 7.39
CA ARG A 42 9.68 9.43 6.33
C ARG A 42 8.74 8.84 5.29
N LEU A 43 7.70 8.13 5.73
CA LEU A 43 6.69 7.53 4.85
C LEU A 43 6.00 8.61 4.00
N ILE A 44 5.56 9.69 4.63
CA ILE A 44 4.90 10.82 3.95
C ILE A 44 5.84 11.44 2.89
N LYS A 45 7.06 11.84 3.30
CA LYS A 45 7.96 12.63 2.46
C LYS A 45 8.58 11.83 1.31
N PHE A 46 9.10 10.64 1.59
CA PHE A 46 9.93 9.91 0.63
C PHE A 46 9.19 8.81 -0.13
N VAL A 47 8.03 8.38 0.37
CA VAL A 47 7.25 7.30 -0.23
C VAL A 47 5.94 7.84 -0.79
N LEU A 48 4.99 8.25 0.06
CA LEU A 48 3.62 8.59 -0.35
C LEU A 48 3.55 9.84 -1.24
N ALA A 49 4.28 10.91 -0.89
CA ALA A 49 4.33 12.14 -1.71
C ALA A 49 5.00 11.92 -3.07
N ASN A 50 5.77 10.82 -3.23
CA ASN A 50 6.43 10.45 -4.47
C ASN A 50 5.66 9.40 -5.29
N CYS A 51 4.51 8.91 -4.79
CA CYS A 51 3.59 8.08 -5.57
C CYS A 51 2.81 8.93 -6.59
N ARG A 52 2.38 8.28 -7.68
CA ARG A 52 1.43 8.86 -8.64
C ARG A 52 0.14 9.25 -7.91
N ASN A 53 -0.54 10.28 -8.40
CA ASN A 53 -1.90 10.61 -7.98
C ASN A 53 -2.85 9.79 -8.84
N ASP A 54 -3.35 8.71 -8.27
CA ASP A 54 -4.32 7.78 -8.85
C ASP A 54 -5.14 7.15 -7.72
N GLU A 55 -6.21 6.43 -8.06
CA GLU A 55 -7.06 5.70 -7.11
C GLU A 55 -6.24 4.79 -6.17
N VAL A 56 -5.12 4.24 -6.64
CA VAL A 56 -4.24 3.37 -5.84
C VAL A 56 -3.67 4.10 -4.63
N ILE A 57 -3.20 5.34 -4.77
CA ILE A 57 -2.67 6.08 -3.61
C ILE A 57 -3.79 6.48 -2.66
N GLU A 58 -4.99 6.76 -3.16
CA GLU A 58 -6.15 7.12 -2.34
C GLU A 58 -6.52 5.98 -1.39
N GLU A 59 -6.53 4.74 -1.89
CA GLU A 59 -6.75 3.53 -1.08
C GLU A 59 -5.69 3.33 0.00
N ILE A 60 -4.42 3.59 -0.31
CA ILE A 60 -3.31 3.41 0.64
C ILE A 60 -3.33 4.47 1.75
N LEU A 61 -3.73 5.70 1.45
CA LEU A 61 -3.63 6.84 2.37
C LEU A 61 -4.52 6.71 3.61
N PHE A 62 -5.61 5.95 3.51
CA PHE A 62 -6.62 5.77 4.55
C PHE A 62 -6.75 4.33 5.06
N ASP A 63 -5.91 3.41 4.59
CA ASP A 63 -5.85 2.05 5.10
C ASP A 63 -4.83 1.94 6.24
N ASP A 64 -5.32 1.68 7.46
CA ASP A 64 -4.53 1.66 8.68
C ASP A 64 -3.36 0.66 8.61
N LEU A 65 -3.62 -0.52 8.05
CA LEU A 65 -2.67 -1.60 7.97
C LEU A 65 -1.58 -1.33 6.92
N CYS A 66 -1.95 -0.75 5.78
CA CYS A 66 -1.03 -0.22 4.77
C CYS A 66 -0.07 0.81 5.35
N ILE A 67 -0.59 1.75 6.16
CA ILE A 67 0.22 2.80 6.77
C ILE A 67 1.18 2.21 7.80
N ASP A 68 0.72 1.32 8.67
CA ASP A 68 1.59 0.66 9.64
C ASP A 68 2.66 -0.22 8.96
N TYR A 69 2.28 -0.95 7.91
CA TYR A 69 3.21 -1.72 7.10
C TYR A 69 4.24 -0.83 6.40
N GLY A 70 3.82 0.26 5.78
CA GLY A 70 4.71 1.26 5.16
C GLY A 70 5.69 1.87 6.16
N ASN A 71 5.21 2.17 7.37
CA ASN A 71 6.05 2.63 8.47
C ASN A 71 7.06 1.58 8.90
N LYS A 72 6.67 0.31 9.01
CA LYS A 72 7.59 -0.80 9.28
C LYS A 72 8.68 -0.90 8.21
N LEU A 73 8.32 -0.90 6.93
CA LEU A 73 9.30 -0.92 5.84
C LEU A 73 10.25 0.29 5.91
N CYS A 74 9.72 1.47 6.25
CA CYS A 74 10.53 2.66 6.50
C CYS A 74 11.43 2.57 7.74
N ARG A 75 11.19 1.67 8.69
CA ARG A 75 12.12 1.41 9.80
C ARG A 75 13.17 0.36 9.41
N THR A 76 12.75 -0.64 8.64
CA THR A 76 13.60 -1.77 8.24
C THR A 76 14.67 -1.37 7.22
N TYR A 77 14.31 -0.59 6.20
CA TYR A 77 15.22 -0.27 5.09
C TYR A 77 15.90 1.09 5.28
N ARG A 78 17.12 1.25 4.76
CA ARG A 78 17.84 2.55 4.80
C ARG A 78 17.13 3.61 3.96
N THR A 79 17.25 4.88 4.36
CA THR A 79 16.70 6.03 3.62
C THR A 79 17.53 6.31 2.38
N ASN A 80 17.25 5.61 1.28
CA ASN A 80 17.84 5.87 -0.04
C ASN A 80 16.78 5.69 -1.13
N GLU A 81 17.05 6.21 -2.33
CA GLU A 81 16.03 6.25 -3.40
C GLU A 81 15.65 4.87 -3.91
N GLN A 82 16.59 3.92 -3.94
CA GLN A 82 16.33 2.54 -4.34
C GLN A 82 15.32 1.87 -3.40
N HIS A 83 15.55 1.93 -2.09
CA HIS A 83 14.63 1.38 -1.09
C HIS A 83 13.31 2.14 -1.06
N ASN A 84 13.33 3.47 -1.15
CA ASN A 84 12.09 4.25 -1.21
C ASN A 84 11.27 3.86 -2.45
N GLY A 85 11.91 3.64 -3.60
CA GLY A 85 11.30 3.10 -4.80
C GLY A 85 10.66 1.73 -4.58
N MET A 86 11.40 0.79 -3.99
CA MET A 86 10.88 -0.52 -3.64
C MET A 86 9.66 -0.43 -2.72
N ILE A 87 9.71 0.39 -1.66
CA ILE A 87 8.60 0.57 -0.72
C ILE A 87 7.37 1.13 -1.45
N ARG A 88 7.55 2.12 -2.34
CA ARG A 88 6.46 2.65 -3.16
C ARG A 88 5.83 1.58 -4.04
N THR A 89 6.64 0.75 -4.69
CA THR A 89 6.15 -0.37 -5.51
C THR A 89 5.31 -1.32 -4.66
N ARG A 90 5.83 -1.77 -3.51
CA ARG A 90 5.11 -2.69 -2.60
C ARG A 90 3.78 -2.12 -2.12
N LEU A 91 3.75 -0.87 -1.68
CA LEU A 91 2.51 -0.24 -1.23
C LEU A 91 1.52 -0.10 -2.38
N ARG A 92 1.97 0.26 -3.60
CA ARG A 92 1.10 0.35 -4.76
C ARG A 92 0.58 -0.99 -5.25
N GLU A 93 1.36 -2.06 -5.15
CA GLU A 93 0.88 -3.42 -5.39
C GLU A 93 -0.21 -3.80 -4.38
N MET A 94 -0.04 -3.45 -3.10
CA MET A 94 -1.04 -3.68 -2.07
C MET A 94 -2.32 -2.84 -2.29
N GLY A 95 -2.19 -1.59 -2.73
CA GLY A 95 -3.35 -0.76 -3.09
C GLY A 95 -4.12 -1.31 -4.28
N LYS A 96 -3.43 -1.79 -5.32
CA LYS A 96 -4.07 -2.48 -6.46
C LYS A 96 -4.79 -3.75 -6.03
N PHE A 97 -4.17 -4.52 -5.15
CA PHE A 97 -4.78 -5.71 -4.56
C PHE A 97 -6.06 -5.37 -3.81
N LEU A 98 -6.05 -4.33 -2.95
CA LEU A 98 -7.25 -3.90 -2.24
C LEU A 98 -8.37 -3.45 -3.19
N ILE A 99 -8.03 -2.71 -4.25
CA ILE A 99 -9.01 -2.32 -5.28
C ILE A 99 -9.66 -3.54 -5.90
N GLU A 100 -8.87 -4.56 -6.22
CA GLU A 100 -9.37 -5.78 -6.86
C GLU A 100 -10.28 -6.59 -5.92
N ILE A 101 -9.91 -6.69 -4.64
CA ILE A 101 -10.77 -7.27 -3.61
C ILE A 101 -12.10 -6.52 -3.50
N LYS A 102 -12.08 -5.19 -3.51
CA LYS A 102 -13.29 -4.35 -3.42
C LYS A 102 -14.24 -4.51 -4.61
N LYS A 103 -13.71 -4.84 -5.79
CA LYS A 103 -14.55 -5.17 -6.96
C LYS A 103 -15.29 -6.50 -6.76
N GLN A 104 -14.65 -7.47 -6.11
CA GLN A 104 -15.23 -8.78 -5.86
C GLN A 104 -16.21 -8.76 -4.66
N ASN A 105 -15.92 -7.96 -3.64
CA ASN A 105 -16.75 -7.84 -2.44
C ASN A 105 -16.78 -6.39 -1.92
N LYS A 106 -17.95 -5.75 -2.05
CA LYS A 106 -18.16 -4.34 -1.64
C LYS A 106 -18.21 -4.11 -0.13
N ASN A 107 -18.30 -5.17 0.67
CA ASN A 107 -18.31 -5.06 2.13
C ASN A 107 -16.90 -4.93 2.73
N ILE A 108 -15.86 -5.08 1.91
CA ILE A 108 -14.46 -4.95 2.33
C ILE A 108 -14.04 -3.50 2.16
N PHE A 109 -13.57 -2.87 3.23
CA PHE A 109 -13.15 -1.46 3.21
C PHE A 109 -11.65 -1.31 3.42
N GLN A 110 -11.05 -2.18 4.22
CA GLN A 110 -9.63 -2.17 4.54
C GLN A 110 -9.02 -3.57 4.36
N LEU A 111 -7.69 -3.63 4.25
CA LEU A 111 -6.96 -4.88 4.11
C LEU A 111 -7.22 -5.84 5.28
N LYS A 112 -7.35 -5.33 6.51
CA LYS A 112 -7.63 -6.18 7.67
C LYS A 112 -8.94 -6.96 7.56
N ASP A 113 -9.89 -6.50 6.75
CA ASP A 113 -11.20 -7.14 6.57
C ASP A 113 -11.09 -8.37 5.66
N VAL A 114 -10.09 -8.41 4.76
CA VAL A 114 -9.89 -9.55 3.84
C VAL A 114 -8.87 -10.57 4.35
N LEU A 115 -8.02 -10.22 5.31
CA LEU A 115 -6.97 -11.11 5.82
C LEU A 115 -7.52 -12.13 6.81
N LEU A 116 -8.44 -12.97 6.34
CA LEU A 116 -9.06 -14.07 7.07
C LEU A 116 -8.97 -15.37 6.24
N PRO A 117 -8.84 -16.55 6.88
CA PRO A 117 -8.80 -17.84 6.17
C PRO A 117 -10.00 -18.05 5.24
N GLU A 118 -11.18 -17.59 5.63
CA GLU A 118 -12.41 -17.70 4.83
C GLU A 118 -12.35 -16.92 3.50
N HIS A 119 -11.43 -15.96 3.39
CA HIS A 119 -11.22 -15.15 2.20
C HIS A 119 -10.00 -15.61 1.39
N TYR A 120 -9.43 -16.77 1.68
CA TYR A 120 -8.26 -17.29 0.98
C TYR A 120 -8.44 -17.31 -0.54
N ASP A 121 -9.55 -17.86 -1.04
CA ASP A 121 -9.83 -17.90 -2.48
C ASP A 121 -9.99 -16.49 -3.06
N THR A 122 -10.61 -15.57 -2.32
CA THR A 122 -10.72 -14.16 -2.73
C THR A 122 -9.34 -13.50 -2.84
N ILE A 123 -8.44 -13.79 -1.91
CA ILE A 123 -7.05 -13.33 -1.93
C ILE A 123 -6.34 -13.85 -3.18
N ILE A 124 -6.42 -15.15 -3.46
CA ILE A 124 -5.78 -15.76 -4.63
C ILE A 124 -6.35 -15.19 -5.93
N ASN A 125 -7.68 -15.06 -6.04
CA ASN A 125 -8.34 -14.48 -7.21
C ASN A 125 -7.91 -13.03 -7.46
N ALA A 126 -7.79 -12.22 -6.41
CA ALA A 126 -7.27 -10.85 -6.56
C ALA A 126 -5.79 -10.81 -6.95
N ILE A 127 -4.95 -11.73 -6.44
CA ILE A 127 -3.55 -11.84 -6.88
C ILE A 127 -3.49 -12.18 -8.38
N ASN A 128 -4.31 -13.15 -8.80
CA ASN A 128 -4.42 -13.58 -10.20
C ASN A 128 -4.85 -12.44 -11.11
N ALA A 129 -5.89 -11.69 -10.72
CA ALA A 129 -6.36 -10.54 -11.47
C ALA A 129 -5.31 -9.43 -11.57
N VAL A 130 -4.60 -9.11 -10.48
CA VAL A 130 -3.52 -8.10 -10.50
C VAL A 130 -2.33 -8.53 -11.36
N ALA A 131 -2.00 -9.82 -11.36
CA ALA A 131 -0.89 -10.38 -12.14
C ALA A 131 -1.27 -10.73 -13.59
N GLY A 132 -2.54 -10.60 -13.95
CA GLY A 132 -3.06 -10.96 -15.28
C GLY A 132 -2.90 -12.45 -15.57
N TYR A 133 -3.38 -13.30 -14.66
CA TYR A 133 -3.49 -14.74 -14.89
C TYR A 133 -4.51 -15.03 -15.99
N ASP A 134 -4.12 -15.90 -16.92
CA ASP A 134 -5.00 -16.41 -17.97
C ASP A 134 -5.40 -17.85 -17.62
N GLU A 135 -6.70 -18.06 -17.38
CA GLU A 135 -7.24 -19.36 -16.96
C GLU A 135 -7.17 -20.44 -18.04
N TYR A 136 -7.11 -20.06 -19.32
CA TYR A 136 -7.08 -21.01 -20.44
C TYR A 136 -5.67 -21.56 -20.68
N THR A 137 -4.65 -20.70 -20.52
CA THR A 137 -3.25 -21.04 -20.73
C THR A 137 -2.53 -21.42 -19.43
N GLY A 138 -3.07 -21.01 -18.28
CA GLY A 138 -2.47 -21.20 -16.97
C GLY A 138 -1.24 -20.31 -16.72
N VAL A 139 -1.10 -19.20 -17.46
CA VAL A 139 0.09 -18.34 -17.44
C VAL A 139 -0.22 -16.96 -16.86
N TYR A 140 0.71 -16.41 -16.10
CA TYR A 140 0.67 -15.03 -15.63
C TYR A 140 1.32 -14.08 -16.63
N ASN A 141 0.64 -12.97 -16.95
CA ASN A 141 1.24 -11.84 -17.68
C ASN A 141 2.41 -11.21 -16.92
N ALA A 142 2.32 -11.17 -15.58
CA ALA A 142 3.37 -10.68 -14.70
C ALA A 142 3.68 -11.69 -13.58
N PRO A 143 4.45 -12.76 -13.85
CA PRO A 143 4.74 -13.81 -12.86
C PRO A 143 5.42 -13.29 -11.61
N SER A 144 6.36 -12.35 -11.77
CA SER A 144 7.04 -11.69 -10.64
C SER A 144 6.07 -10.93 -9.75
N THR A 145 5.03 -10.32 -10.33
CA THR A 145 3.99 -9.62 -9.57
C THR A 145 3.17 -10.61 -8.76
N ALA A 146 2.76 -11.74 -9.35
CA ALA A 146 2.02 -12.79 -8.62
C ALA A 146 2.82 -13.29 -7.41
N TYR A 147 4.10 -13.63 -7.64
CA TYR A 147 4.99 -14.11 -6.60
C TYR A 147 5.21 -13.07 -5.49
N ASN A 148 5.59 -11.84 -5.87
CA ASN A 148 5.84 -10.76 -4.91
C ASN A 148 4.59 -10.40 -4.12
N LEU A 149 3.43 -10.36 -4.77
CA LEU A 149 2.18 -10.01 -4.11
C LEU A 149 1.79 -11.07 -3.08
N GLY A 150 1.94 -12.37 -3.40
CA GLY A 150 1.78 -13.44 -2.41
C GLY A 150 2.70 -13.28 -1.19
N LEU A 151 3.98 -12.96 -1.43
CA LEU A 151 4.91 -12.66 -0.34
C LEU A 151 4.51 -11.42 0.47
N HIS A 152 4.02 -10.37 -0.19
CA HIS A 152 3.63 -9.12 0.46
C HIS A 152 2.36 -9.28 1.28
N VAL A 153 1.38 -10.04 0.79
CA VAL A 153 0.17 -10.40 1.54
C VAL A 153 0.57 -11.19 2.78
N LYS A 154 1.48 -12.17 2.67
CA LYS A 154 1.96 -12.90 3.85
C LYS A 154 2.63 -11.99 4.88
N GLN A 155 3.48 -11.07 4.41
CA GLN A 155 4.18 -10.10 5.27
C GLN A 155 3.22 -9.13 5.96
N ILE A 156 2.15 -8.70 5.29
CA ILE A 156 1.17 -7.79 5.88
C ILE A 156 0.24 -8.53 6.86
N THR A 157 -0.10 -9.79 6.59
CA THR A 157 -0.79 -10.67 7.55
C THR A 157 0.03 -10.86 8.83
N GLN A 158 1.34 -11.11 8.69
CA GLN A 158 2.26 -11.15 9.84
C GLN A 158 2.34 -9.82 10.59
N GLN A 159 2.20 -8.70 9.88
CA GLN A 159 2.15 -7.39 10.50
C GLN A 159 0.89 -7.21 11.34
N LEU A 160 -0.28 -7.56 10.79
CA LEU A 160 -1.53 -7.55 11.53
C LEU A 160 -1.49 -8.50 12.74
N GLN A 161 -0.87 -9.68 12.60
CA GLN A 161 -0.65 -10.61 13.70
C GLN A 161 0.19 -9.98 14.83
N THR A 162 1.22 -9.19 14.48
CA THR A 162 2.02 -8.45 15.45
C THR A 162 1.20 -7.40 16.20
N LEU A 163 0.24 -6.75 15.52
CA LEU A 163 -0.69 -5.81 16.17
C LEU A 163 -1.60 -6.53 17.17
N TYR A 164 -2.19 -7.67 16.80
CA TYR A 164 -3.01 -8.46 17.73
C TYR A 164 -2.24 -9.03 18.91
N ILE A 165 -0.95 -9.35 18.74
CA ILE A 165 -0.08 -9.72 19.87
C ILE A 165 0.05 -8.56 20.86
N ARG A 166 0.23 -7.32 20.38
CA ARG A 166 0.33 -6.13 21.24
C ARG A 166 -0.97 -5.83 21.97
N GLU A 167 -2.10 -6.13 21.34
CA GLU A 167 -3.44 -5.99 21.92
C GLU A 167 -3.85 -7.16 22.83
N ALA A 168 -2.98 -8.18 22.99
CA ALA A 168 -3.28 -9.42 23.68
C ALA A 168 -4.53 -10.16 23.14
N ASN A 169 -4.85 -10.00 21.86
CA ASN A 169 -5.97 -10.66 21.20
C ASN A 169 -5.56 -12.03 20.62
N VAL A 170 -5.69 -13.07 21.45
CA VAL A 170 -5.26 -14.44 21.11
C VAL A 170 -6.11 -15.05 19.98
N GLU A 171 -7.42 -14.81 20.00
CA GLU A 171 -8.37 -15.36 19.02
C GLU A 171 -8.03 -14.87 17.60
N LYS A 172 -7.98 -13.56 17.39
CA LYS A 172 -7.66 -12.99 16.08
C LYS A 172 -6.24 -13.35 15.62
N ARG A 173 -5.29 -13.45 16.55
CA ARG A 173 -3.92 -13.90 16.26
C ARG A 173 -3.91 -15.34 15.71
N SER A 174 -4.72 -16.23 16.28
CA SER A 174 -4.83 -17.63 15.84
C SER A 174 -5.37 -17.71 14.42
N VAL A 175 -6.45 -16.97 14.13
CA VAL A 175 -7.06 -16.90 12.80
C VAL A 175 -6.05 -16.45 11.73
N LEU A 176 -5.20 -15.47 12.05
CA LEU A 176 -4.14 -15.05 11.12
C LEU A 176 -3.03 -16.10 10.96
N ALA A 177 -2.74 -16.90 11.99
CA ALA A 177 -1.77 -17.99 11.88
C ALA A 177 -2.26 -19.04 10.88
N ASP A 178 -3.56 -19.37 10.92
CA ASP A 178 -4.17 -20.30 9.98
C ASP A 178 -4.08 -19.79 8.54
N LEU A 179 -4.38 -18.50 8.31
CA LEU A 179 -4.22 -17.88 6.98
C LEU A 179 -2.76 -17.93 6.51
N ILE A 180 -1.79 -17.63 7.38
CA ILE A 180 -0.36 -17.70 7.05
C ILE A 180 0.04 -19.14 6.66
N CYS A 181 -0.55 -20.15 7.30
CA CYS A 181 -0.33 -21.56 6.95
C CYS A 181 -0.90 -21.91 5.58
N LEU A 182 -2.08 -21.40 5.22
CA LEU A 182 -2.69 -21.61 3.89
C LEU A 182 -1.87 -20.98 2.76
N MET A 183 -1.07 -19.95 3.05
CA MET A 183 -0.21 -19.27 2.09
C MET A 183 1.18 -19.91 1.90
N ASN A 184 1.43 -21.12 2.43
CA ASN A 184 2.70 -21.85 2.31
C ASN A 184 2.71 -22.87 1.17
#